data_AF-A0A553DTB4-F1
#
_entry.id   AF-A0A553DTB4-F1
#
_cell.length_a   1.000
_cell.length_b   1.000
_cell.length_c   1.000
_cell.angle_alpha   90.00
_cell.angle_beta   90.00
_cell.angle_gamma   90.00
#
_symmetry.space_group_name_H-M   'P 1'
#
loop_
_entity.id
_entity.type
_entity.pdbx_description
1 polymer ?
#
loop_
_entity_poly.entity_id
_entity_poly.type
_entity_poly.pdbx_seq_one_letter_code
_entity_poly.pdbx_strand_id
1 'polypeptide(L)' 'MQKAYNLTQDLRNIFEKTTDKIIGFAKLAKWHEKVNQSGFKSFNTISRTIINHPQTILNYFDDRSTNTS' A
#
# COMPACT_ATOMS: atom_id res chain seq x y z
N MET A 1 -11.62 11.29 -12.38
CA MET A 1 -10.25 10.98 -12.85
C MET A 1 -9.17 11.29 -11.80
N GLN A 2 -9.06 12.52 -11.28
CA GLN A 2 -8.03 12.92 -10.32
C GLN A 2 -7.94 12.00 -9.07
N LYS A 3 -9.07 11.67 -8.44
CA LYS A 3 -9.09 10.84 -7.21
C LYS A 3 -8.51 9.43 -7.44
N ALA A 4 -8.89 8.77 -8.53
CA ALA A 4 -8.36 7.45 -8.88
C ALA A 4 -6.86 7.52 -9.20
N TYR A 5 -6.42 8.55 -9.93
CA TYR A 5 -4.99 8.79 -10.19
C TYR A 5 -4.20 8.99 -8.88
N ASN A 6 -4.73 9.81 -7.96
CA ASN A 6 -4.09 10.04 -6.66
C ASN A 6 -3.99 8.75 -5.84
N LEU A 7 -5.01 7.90 -5.83
CA LEU A 7 -4.95 6.59 -5.16
C LEU A 7 -3.86 5.68 -5.76
N THR A 8 -3.72 5.68 -7.08
CA THR A 8 -2.64 4.94 -7.76
C THR A 8 -1.26 5.50 -7.40
N GLN A 9 -1.09 6.82 -7.43
CA GLN A 9 0.18 7.46 -7.07
C GLN A 9 0.53 7.28 -5.59
N ASP A 10 -0.46 7.34 -4.69
CA ASP A 10 -0.26 7.05 -3.26
C ASP A 10 0.24 5.63 -3.08
N LEU A 11 -0.41 4.63 -3.70
CA LEU A 11 0.01 3.23 -3.62
C LEU A 11 1.43 3.05 -4.15
N ARG A 12 1.74 3.62 -5.33
CA ARG A 12 3.08 3.61 -5.92
C ARG A 12 4.12 4.19 -4.97
N ASN A 13 3.86 5.36 -4.40
CA ASN A 13 4.79 6.01 -3.47
C ASN A 13 5.04 5.18 -2.21
N ILE A 14 4.02 4.47 -1.69
CA ILE A 14 4.18 3.59 -0.53
C ILE A 14 5.20 2.49 -0.84
N PHE A 15 5.01 1.79 -1.96
CA PHE A 15 5.90 0.71 -2.38
C PHE A 15 7.27 1.22 -2.82
N GLU A 16 7.39 2.38 -3.45
CA GLU A 16 8.67 2.87 -3.99
C GLU A 16 9.55 3.61 -2.98
N LYS A 17 8.97 4.24 -1.94
CA LYS A 17 9.69 5.14 -1.03
C LYS A 17 9.70 4.70 0.42
N THR A 18 9.13 3.53 0.74
CA THR A 18 9.14 3.00 2.10
C THR A 18 9.99 1.75 2.15
N THR A 19 10.89 1.69 3.13
CA THR A 19 11.78 0.54 3.40
C THR A 19 11.48 -0.09 4.75
N ASP A 20 11.04 0.70 5.73
CA ASP A 20 10.61 0.16 7.03
C ASP A 20 9.24 -0.53 6.93
N LYS A 21 9.16 -1.79 7.38
CA LYS A 21 7.95 -2.62 7.26
C LYS A 21 6.78 -2.12 8.11
N ILE A 22 7.04 -1.59 9.30
CA ILE A 22 5.99 -1.09 10.19
C ILE A 22 5.36 0.17 9.58
N ILE A 23 6.20 1.08 9.09
CA ILE A 23 5.78 2.29 8.39
C ILE A 23 5.06 1.93 7.08
N GLY A 24 5.56 0.95 6.33
CA GLY A 24 4.93 0.45 5.11
C GLY A 24 3.51 -0.05 5.37
N PHE A 25 3.35 -0.92 6.37
CA PHE A 25 2.06 -1.48 6.75
C PHE A 25 1.08 -0.39 7.24
N ALA A 26 1.52 0.54 8.08
CA ALA A 26 0.69 1.66 8.54
C ALA A 26 0.20 2.56 7.39
N LYS A 27 1.07 2.85 6.42
CA LYS A 27 0.69 3.62 5.22
C LYS A 27 -0.31 2.87 4.34
N LEU A 28 -0.15 1.55 4.19
CA LEU A 28 -1.10 0.71 3.46
C LEU A 28 -2.47 0.64 4.15
N ALA A 29 -2.53 0.59 5.48
CA ALA A 29 -3.77 0.67 6.23
C ALA A 29 -4.49 2.02 5.98
N LYS A 30 -3.73 3.13 6.00
CA LYS A 30 -4.28 4.46 5.68
C LYS A 30 -4.75 4.55 4.22
N TRP A 31 -4.05 3.91 3.29
CA TRP A 31 -4.47 3.85 1.89
C TRP A 31 -5.76 3.03 1.71
N HIS A 32 -5.91 1.91 2.41
CA HIS A 32 -7.14 1.13 2.43
C HIS A 32 -8.34 1.95 2.92
N GLU A 33 -8.16 2.76 3.97
CA GLU A 33 -9.22 3.66 4.44
C GLU A 33 -9.62 4.68 3.36
N LYS A 34 -8.65 5.30 2.67
CA LYS A 34 -8.91 6.21 1.55
C LYS A 34 -9.67 5.52 0.40
N VAL A 35 -9.32 4.26 0.10
CA VAL A 35 -10.03 3.46 -0.91
C VAL A 35 -11.49 3.25 -0.51
N ASN A 36 -11.76 2.85 0.73
CA ASN A 36 -13.12 2.66 1.23
C ASN A 36 -13.94 3.96 1.17
N GLN A 37 -13.35 5.08 1.57
CA GLN A 37 -14.01 6.40 1.51
C GLN A 37 -14.24 6.89 0.07
N SER A 38 -13.45 6.42 -0.90
CA SER A 38 -13.55 6.85 -2.30
C SER A 38 -14.73 6.24 -3.06
N GLY A 39 -15.26 5.10 -2.60
CA GLY A 39 -16.33 4.36 -3.27
C GLY A 39 -15.89 3.62 -4.56
N PHE A 40 -14.60 3.63 -4.91
CA PHE A 40 -14.12 2.97 -6.12
C PHE A 40 -14.00 1.44 -5.94
N LYS A 41 -14.94 0.70 -6.53
CA LYS A 41 -14.94 -0.77 -6.52
C LYS A 41 -13.67 -1.39 -7.12
N SER A 42 -13.06 -0.74 -8.11
CA SER A 42 -11.83 -1.23 -8.77
C SER A 42 -10.64 -1.35 -7.83
N PHE A 43 -10.54 -0.50 -6.81
CA PHE A 43 -9.45 -0.55 -5.83
C PHE A 43 -9.74 -1.50 -4.66
N ASN A 44 -11.00 -1.90 -4.44
CA ASN A 44 -11.37 -2.79 -3.34
C ASN A 44 -10.68 -4.15 -3.44
N THR A 45 -10.49 -4.69 -4.65
CA THR A 45 -9.78 -5.95 -4.84
C THR A 45 -8.33 -5.84 -4.38
N ILE A 46 -7.62 -4.81 -4.86
CA ILE A 46 -6.22 -4.55 -4.48
C ILE A 46 -6.13 -4.36 -2.96
N SER A 47 -7.04 -3.57 -2.39
CA SER A 47 -7.04 -3.28 -0.97
C SER A 47 -7.33 -4.49 -0.10
N ARG A 48 -8.22 -5.40 -0.53
CA ARG A 48 -8.48 -6.66 0.15
C ARG A 48 -7.27 -7.58 0.13
N THR A 49 -6.57 -7.67 -1.00
CA THR A 49 -5.34 -8.47 -1.09
C THR A 49 -4.29 -7.99 -0.08
N ILE A 50 -4.09 -6.67 0.03
CA ILE A 50 -3.10 -6.09 0.94
C ILE A 50 -3.40 -6.42 2.41
N ILE A 51 -4.65 -6.29 2.86
CA ILE A 51 -5.04 -6.58 4.24
C ILE A 51 -5.15 -8.07 4.55
N ASN A 52 -5.47 -8.91 3.56
CA ASN A 52 -5.59 -10.37 3.76
C ASN A 52 -4.24 -11.09 3.75
N HIS A 53 -3.19 -10.48 3.21
CA HIS A 53 -1.85 -11.08 3.12
C HIS A 53 -0.77 -10.19 3.79
N PRO A 54 -0.92 -9.86 5.09
CA PRO A 54 -0.02 -8.93 5.77
C PRO A 54 1.44 -9.42 5.78
N GLN A 55 1.68 -10.73 5.90
CA GLN A 55 3.05 -11.28 5.91
C GLN A 55 3.78 -11.06 4.59
N THR A 56 3.15 -11.37 3.45
CA THR A 56 3.73 -11.15 2.11
C THR A 56 4.07 -9.68 1.89
N ILE A 57 3.19 -8.80 2.35
CA ILE A 57 3.39 -7.35 2.26
C ILE A 57 4.53 -6.87 3.17
N LEU A 58 4.60 -7.38 4.40
CA LEU A 58 5.68 -7.04 5.33
C LEU A 58 7.05 -7.50 4.79
N ASN A 59 7.11 -8.69 4.20
CA ASN A 59 8.35 -9.23 3.60
C ASN A 59 8.87 -8.35 2.47
N TYR A 60 7.99 -7.79 1.63
CA TYR A 60 8.39 -6.87 0.55
C TYR A 60 9.23 -5.68 1.07
N PHE A 61 8.86 -5.12 2.22
CA PHE A 61 9.59 -4.00 2.81
C PHE A 61 10.90 -4.45 3.47
N ASP A 62 10.91 -5.61 4.14
CA ASP A 62 12.09 -6.20 4.78
C ASP A 62 13.20 -6.52 3.74
N ASP A 63 12.84 -7.19 2.64
CA ASP A 63 13.77 -7.55 1.56
C ASP A 63 14.45 -6.31 0.96
N ARG A 64 13.69 -5.21 0.87
CA ARG A 64 14.21 -3.96 0.35
C ARG A 64 15.08 -3.22 1.34
N SER A 65 14.73 -3.22 2.63
CA SER A 65 15.57 -2.64 3.68
C SER A 65 16.96 -3.30 3.72
N THR A 66 17.02 -4.59 3.40
CA THR A 66 18.25 -5.39 3.37
C THR A 66 19.07 -5.15 2.09
N ASN A 67 18.42 -4.85 0.96
CA ASN A 67 19.08 -4.64 -0.34
C ASN A 67 19.35 -3.17 -0.70
N THR A 68 18.91 -2.21 0.14
CA THR A 68 19.22 -0.78 0.00
C THR A 68 20.19 -0.30 1.09
N SER A 69 21.14 -1.15 1.48
CA SER A 69 22.29 -0.77 2.33
C SER A 69 23.48 -0.32 1.49
#